data_AF-A0A930VWS7-F1
#
_entry.id   AF-A0A930VWS7-F1
#
_cell.length_a   1.000
_cell.length_b   1.000
_cell.length_c   1.000
_cell.angle_alpha   90.00
_cell.angle_beta   90.00
_cell.angle_gamma   90.00
#
_symmetry.space_group_name_H-M   'P 1'
#
loop_
_entity.id
_entity.type
_entity.pdbx_description
1 polymer ?
#
loop_
_entity_poly.entity_id
_entity_poly.type
_entity_poly.pdbx_seq_one_letter_code
_entity_poly.pdbx_strand_id
1 'polypeptide(L)'
;VPTLHKWYLHLFDASQADLNWDNPSVRAELADIVRFWHNKGVDGFRFDVVNLISKPDVFEDDTIGDGRRFYTDGPHVHEYLQELVKHGGIDGLMTVGEMSSTSIENCIRYSNPADHELAMTFSFHHLKVDYLNGDKWALKEPDIGKLRELLKSWQEQITAGGGWNALFWANHDQPRPNSRFGDTEGYWEISSKLLAVTAHLLRGTPYIYQGEELGMTNAGFTDITQYRDVESLNYFKILQERGCSPKEALHIISERSRDNGRTPIQWDASKTAGFTSGTPWIGIPDNHTVINAAAEVDDPDSIFSFYQKLITLRKTHPVISEGDICFIDSAGEKVIAYERTLDDCCVRVFANFSDQKVCCAPKSAIDGSDVLIGNYPDTVTDEGALVLRPFEARAFIWE
;
A
#
# COMPACT_ATOMS: atom_id res chain seq x y z
N VAL A 1 -11.53 33.60 -5.88
CA VAL A 1 -11.30 34.77 -5.00
C VAL A 1 -12.17 35.94 -5.45
N PRO A 2 -13.40 36.09 -4.90
CA PRO A 2 -14.39 37.07 -5.37
C PRO A 2 -13.87 38.52 -5.38
N THR A 3 -13.09 38.91 -4.37
CA THR A 3 -12.52 40.26 -4.25
C THR A 3 -11.45 40.59 -5.28
N LEU A 4 -10.81 39.56 -5.87
CA LEU A 4 -9.75 39.72 -6.87
C LEU A 4 -10.23 39.41 -8.29
N HIS A 5 -11.49 38.97 -8.45
CA HIS A 5 -12.03 38.47 -9.72
C HIS A 5 -11.13 37.42 -10.41
N LYS A 6 -10.51 36.55 -9.60
CA LYS A 6 -9.59 35.49 -10.06
C LYS A 6 -9.90 34.16 -9.40
N TRP A 7 -9.55 33.07 -10.08
CA TRP A 7 -9.51 31.72 -9.51
C TRP A 7 -8.12 31.44 -8.90
N TYR A 8 -8.05 30.52 -7.94
CA TYR A 8 -6.81 29.91 -7.49
C TYR A 8 -6.93 28.41 -7.74
N LEU A 9 -5.79 27.76 -8.02
CA LEU A 9 -5.76 26.32 -8.23
C LEU A 9 -5.87 25.59 -6.88
N HIS A 10 -6.73 24.59 -6.83
CA HIS A 10 -6.79 23.61 -5.76
C HIS A 10 -7.02 22.23 -6.41
N LEU A 11 -6.01 21.37 -6.40
CA LEU A 11 -6.13 19.99 -6.89
C LEU A 11 -6.97 19.11 -5.95
N PHE A 12 -7.09 19.52 -4.69
CA PHE A 12 -7.80 18.82 -3.63
C PHE A 12 -8.98 19.65 -3.10
N ASP A 13 -9.20 19.65 -1.78
CA ASP A 13 -10.27 20.42 -1.15
C ASP A 13 -10.11 21.93 -1.42
N ALA A 14 -11.22 22.67 -1.43
CA ALA A 14 -11.19 24.11 -1.65
C ALA A 14 -10.34 24.86 -0.61
N SER A 15 -10.13 24.31 0.59
CA SER A 15 -9.23 24.89 1.59
C SER A 15 -7.73 24.62 1.35
N GLN A 16 -7.38 23.79 0.37
CA GLN A 16 -6.02 23.36 0.07
C GLN A 16 -5.52 24.03 -1.23
N ALA A 17 -5.18 25.32 -1.14
CA ALA A 17 -4.63 26.06 -2.28
C ALA A 17 -3.24 25.53 -2.68
N ASP A 18 -3.05 25.24 -3.96
CA ASP A 18 -1.77 24.79 -4.49
C ASP A 18 -0.69 25.87 -4.35
N LEU A 19 0.48 25.48 -3.84
CA LEU A 19 1.67 26.34 -3.85
C LEU A 19 2.24 26.44 -5.27
N ASN A 20 2.68 27.65 -5.65
CA ASN A 20 3.34 27.87 -6.93
C ASN A 20 4.85 27.57 -6.82
N TRP A 21 5.25 26.38 -7.23
CA TRP A 21 6.65 25.94 -7.20
C TRP A 21 7.54 26.61 -8.24
N ASP A 22 7.00 27.24 -9.28
CA ASP A 22 7.81 28.00 -10.25
C ASP A 22 8.37 29.28 -9.63
N ASN A 23 7.80 29.73 -8.51
CA ASN A 23 8.34 30.84 -7.74
C ASN A 23 9.53 30.38 -6.87
N PRO A 24 10.76 30.83 -7.13
CA PRO A 24 11.93 30.40 -6.37
C PRO A 24 11.86 30.78 -4.88
N SER A 25 11.14 31.85 -4.52
CA SER A 25 10.92 32.18 -3.10
C SER A 25 10.09 31.11 -2.39
N VAL A 26 9.12 30.50 -3.06
CA VAL A 26 8.32 29.41 -2.48
C VAL A 26 9.20 28.18 -2.24
N ARG A 27 10.04 27.80 -3.22
CA ARG A 27 10.94 26.65 -3.08
C ARG A 27 11.99 26.85 -1.98
N ALA A 28 12.54 28.05 -1.87
CA ALA A 28 13.47 28.40 -0.79
C ALA A 28 12.83 28.25 0.60
N GLU A 29 11.61 28.77 0.79
CA GLU A 29 10.88 28.64 2.06
C GLU A 29 10.54 27.17 2.38
N LEU A 30 10.18 26.37 1.37
CA LEU A 30 9.94 24.94 1.55
C LEU A 30 11.21 24.19 1.97
N ALA A 31 12.35 24.51 1.37
CA ALA A 31 13.65 23.96 1.78
C ALA A 31 14.01 24.38 3.22
N ASP A 32 13.70 25.61 3.63
CA ASP A 32 13.91 26.08 4.99
C ASP A 32 13.03 25.34 6.02
N ILE A 33 11.77 25.02 5.67
CA ILE A 33 10.88 24.18 6.50
C ILE A 33 11.47 22.78 6.67
N VAL A 34 11.90 22.14 5.58
CA VAL A 34 12.53 20.82 5.62
C VAL A 34 13.78 20.86 6.50
N ARG A 35 14.65 21.86 6.29
CA ARG A 35 15.89 22.02 7.07
C ARG A 35 15.62 22.26 8.54
N PHE A 36 14.58 23.00 8.89
CA PHE A 36 14.18 23.22 10.28
C PHE A 36 13.86 21.90 10.99
N TRP A 37 13.09 21.02 10.36
CA TRP A 37 12.75 19.71 10.94
C TRP A 37 13.92 18.75 10.95
N HIS A 38 14.73 18.75 9.89
CA HIS A 38 15.97 17.98 9.86
C HIS A 38 16.91 18.40 11.01
N ASN A 39 17.12 19.71 11.22
CA ASN A 39 17.92 20.24 12.33
C ASN A 39 17.34 19.94 13.72
N LYS A 40 16.06 19.56 13.82
CA LYS A 40 15.45 19.07 15.07
C LYS A 40 15.73 17.60 15.35
N GLY A 41 16.31 16.86 14.40
CA GLY A 41 16.65 15.45 14.54
C GLY A 41 15.60 14.48 14.02
N VAL A 42 14.79 14.88 13.02
CA VAL A 42 13.93 13.93 12.29
C VAL A 42 14.78 13.09 11.32
N ASP A 43 14.58 11.77 11.29
CA ASP A 43 15.38 10.82 10.51
C ASP A 43 14.94 10.64 9.04
N GLY A 44 13.83 11.28 8.64
CA GLY A 44 13.29 11.10 7.30
C GLY A 44 11.99 11.84 7.03
N PHE A 45 11.58 11.87 5.75
CA PHE A 45 10.37 12.56 5.31
C PHE A 45 9.55 11.70 4.37
N ARG A 46 8.23 11.69 4.59
CA ARG A 46 7.25 11.22 3.60
C ARG A 46 6.63 12.43 2.94
N PHE A 47 6.88 12.62 1.65
CA PHE A 47 6.34 13.74 0.88
C PHE A 47 4.98 13.35 0.27
N ASP A 48 3.94 14.06 0.69
CA ASP A 48 2.56 13.90 0.20
C ASP A 48 2.44 14.37 -1.25
N VAL A 49 1.84 13.53 -2.11
CA VAL A 49 1.53 13.80 -3.54
C VAL A 49 2.60 14.61 -4.29
N VAL A 50 3.87 14.35 -3.99
CA VAL A 50 4.98 15.24 -4.36
C VAL A 50 5.20 15.31 -5.86
N ASN A 51 4.72 14.31 -6.59
CA ASN A 51 4.79 14.30 -8.03
C ASN A 51 3.83 15.27 -8.73
N LEU A 52 2.98 15.98 -7.99
CA LEU A 52 2.03 16.94 -8.54
C LEU A 52 2.52 18.39 -8.46
N ILE A 53 3.72 18.65 -7.92
CA ILE A 53 4.19 20.01 -7.59
C ILE A 53 4.52 20.88 -8.81
N SER A 54 4.88 20.27 -9.93
CA SER A 54 5.21 20.98 -11.17
C SER A 54 3.99 21.04 -12.10
N LYS A 55 3.56 22.25 -12.45
CA LYS A 55 2.45 22.51 -13.36
C LYS A 55 2.99 22.93 -14.74
N PRO A 56 2.18 22.88 -15.81
CA PRO A 56 2.63 23.34 -17.12
C PRO A 56 2.72 24.87 -17.17
N ASP A 57 3.60 25.40 -18.02
CA ASP A 57 3.71 26.84 -18.27
C ASP A 57 2.40 27.44 -18.82
N VAL A 58 1.65 26.64 -19.58
CA VAL A 58 0.37 27.02 -20.18
C VAL A 58 -0.72 26.09 -19.64
N PHE A 59 -1.72 26.67 -19.01
CA PHE A 59 -2.91 25.96 -18.52
C PHE A 59 -3.91 25.84 -19.67
N GLU A 60 -4.08 24.63 -20.16
CA GLU A 60 -5.01 24.30 -21.24
C GLU A 60 -6.12 23.36 -20.74
N ASP A 61 -7.26 23.36 -21.43
CA ASP A 61 -8.35 22.44 -21.14
C ASP A 61 -7.97 21.01 -21.53
N ASP A 62 -8.19 20.06 -20.62
CA ASP A 62 -8.08 18.66 -20.96
C ASP A 62 -9.38 18.16 -21.58
N THR A 63 -9.35 17.87 -22.89
CA THR A 63 -10.52 17.36 -23.62
C THR A 63 -10.65 15.85 -23.59
N ILE A 64 -9.73 15.14 -22.92
CA ILE A 64 -9.69 13.67 -22.85
C ILE A 64 -9.93 13.17 -21.42
N GLY A 65 -9.25 13.77 -20.45
CA GLY A 65 -9.29 13.37 -19.04
C GLY A 65 -9.79 14.48 -18.12
N ASP A 66 -9.26 14.49 -16.90
CA ASP A 66 -9.57 15.45 -15.84
C ASP A 66 -8.44 16.45 -15.58
N GLY A 67 -7.49 16.56 -16.51
CA GLY A 67 -6.33 17.46 -16.39
C GLY A 67 -5.11 16.85 -15.72
N ARG A 68 -5.21 15.67 -15.09
CA ARG A 68 -4.08 15.07 -14.35
C ARG A 68 -2.81 14.91 -15.17
N ARG A 69 -2.94 14.63 -16.47
CA ARG A 69 -1.80 14.47 -17.38
C ARG A 69 -0.93 15.72 -17.54
N PHE A 70 -1.43 16.89 -17.15
CA PHE A 70 -0.70 18.15 -17.27
C PHE A 70 0.19 18.45 -16.06
N TYR A 71 -0.19 17.99 -14.87
CA TYR A 71 0.50 18.31 -13.62
C TYR A 71 1.11 17.08 -12.92
N THR A 72 0.74 15.87 -13.32
CA THR A 72 1.31 14.63 -12.79
C THR A 72 2.67 14.40 -13.43
N ASP A 73 3.70 14.28 -12.60
CA ASP A 73 5.09 14.18 -13.05
C ASP A 73 5.46 15.34 -13.99
N GLY A 74 5.08 16.57 -13.60
CA GLY A 74 5.21 17.77 -14.42
C GLY A 74 6.64 18.12 -14.84
N PRO A 75 6.81 19.07 -15.78
CA PRO A 75 8.05 19.29 -16.53
C PRO A 75 9.30 19.56 -15.67
N HIS A 76 9.12 20.16 -14.50
CA HIS A 76 10.19 20.56 -13.58
C HIS A 76 10.18 19.76 -12.27
N VAL A 77 9.38 18.69 -12.16
CA VAL A 77 9.21 17.96 -10.89
C VAL A 77 10.54 17.43 -10.34
N HIS A 78 11.36 16.84 -11.21
CA HIS A 78 12.67 16.28 -10.86
C HIS A 78 13.65 17.38 -10.46
N GLU A 79 13.71 18.50 -11.20
CA GLU A 79 14.52 19.67 -10.87
C GLU A 79 14.16 20.22 -9.48
N TYR A 80 12.87 20.37 -9.20
CA TYR A 80 12.38 20.90 -7.92
C TYR A 80 12.67 19.96 -6.76
N LEU A 81 12.60 18.65 -6.96
CA LEU A 81 12.96 17.66 -5.94
C LEU A 81 14.46 17.67 -5.65
N GLN A 82 15.31 17.69 -6.68
CA GLN A 82 16.76 17.81 -6.51
C GLN A 82 17.14 19.10 -5.76
N GLU A 83 16.49 20.22 -6.10
CA GLU A 83 16.66 21.50 -5.39
C GLU A 83 16.24 21.39 -3.92
N LEU A 84 15.06 20.82 -3.65
CA LEU A 84 14.54 20.64 -2.29
C LEU A 84 15.45 19.75 -1.44
N VAL A 85 15.92 18.63 -1.99
CA VAL A 85 16.76 17.65 -1.29
C VAL A 85 18.10 18.26 -0.94
N LYS A 86 18.73 18.94 -1.91
CA LYS A 86 20.00 19.63 -1.73
C LYS A 86 19.90 20.78 -0.73
N HIS A 87 18.89 21.66 -0.87
CA HIS A 87 18.76 22.85 -0.03
C HIS A 87 18.13 22.58 1.33
N GLY A 88 17.27 21.56 1.43
CA GLY A 88 16.79 21.02 2.70
C GLY A 88 17.89 20.33 3.49
N GLY A 89 18.98 19.93 2.82
CA GLY A 89 20.10 19.22 3.42
C GLY A 89 19.71 17.79 3.81
N ILE A 90 18.89 17.14 2.97
CA ILE A 90 18.31 15.84 3.24
C ILE A 90 18.74 14.72 2.29
N ASP A 91 19.78 14.97 1.49
CA ASP A 91 20.39 13.95 0.64
C ASP A 91 20.93 12.80 1.50
N GLY A 92 20.63 11.56 1.12
CA GLY A 92 20.97 10.34 1.85
C GLY A 92 20.10 10.01 3.07
N LEU A 93 19.15 10.87 3.47
CA LEU A 93 18.14 10.48 4.49
C LEU A 93 17.10 9.53 3.89
N MET A 94 16.37 8.84 4.77
CA MET A 94 15.22 8.05 4.35
C MET A 94 14.09 8.99 3.93
N THR A 95 13.91 9.15 2.62
CA THR A 95 12.84 9.95 2.03
C THR A 95 11.96 9.06 1.16
N VAL A 96 10.65 9.25 1.26
CA VAL A 96 9.68 8.52 0.46
C VAL A 96 8.67 9.47 -0.15
N GLY A 97 8.49 9.41 -1.46
CA GLY A 97 7.47 10.18 -2.15
C GLY A 97 6.19 9.38 -2.33
N GLU A 98 5.05 9.97 -1.98
CA GLU A 98 3.75 9.44 -2.37
C GLU A 98 3.40 9.87 -3.79
N MET A 99 3.20 8.89 -4.68
CA MET A 99 2.90 9.16 -6.08
C MET A 99 1.46 8.74 -6.40
N SER A 100 0.56 9.73 -6.55
CA SER A 100 -0.89 9.50 -6.73
C SER A 100 -1.22 8.64 -7.97
N SER A 101 -0.61 9.02 -9.10
CA SER A 101 -0.47 8.26 -10.34
C SER A 101 0.90 8.59 -10.91
N THR A 102 1.66 7.61 -11.36
CA THR A 102 2.99 7.83 -11.95
C THR A 102 3.40 6.65 -12.82
N SER A 103 4.46 6.82 -13.58
CA SER A 103 5.08 5.77 -14.40
C SER A 103 6.21 5.07 -13.66
N ILE A 104 6.56 3.86 -14.09
CA ILE A 104 7.74 3.14 -13.60
C ILE A 104 9.01 3.97 -13.88
N GLU A 105 9.12 4.57 -15.07
CA GLU A 105 10.25 5.41 -15.46
C GLU A 105 10.46 6.59 -14.50
N ASN A 106 9.39 7.29 -14.13
CA ASN A 106 9.48 8.38 -13.15
C ASN A 106 9.83 7.84 -11.76
N CYS A 107 9.24 6.73 -11.33
CA CYS A 107 9.63 6.10 -10.05
C CYS A 107 11.09 5.65 -10.01
N ILE A 108 11.67 5.19 -11.13
CA ILE A 108 13.11 4.94 -11.23
C ILE A 108 13.85 6.23 -10.95
N ARG A 109 13.56 7.32 -11.67
CA ARG A 109 14.24 8.61 -11.48
C ARG A 109 14.09 9.19 -10.07
N TYR A 110 12.87 9.16 -9.54
CA TYR A 110 12.59 9.63 -8.18
C TYR A 110 13.39 8.89 -7.11
N SER A 111 13.74 7.62 -7.33
CA SER A 111 14.35 6.75 -6.30
C SER A 111 15.76 6.26 -6.61
N ASN A 112 16.30 6.57 -7.78
CA ASN A 112 17.65 6.18 -8.15
C ASN A 112 18.64 7.06 -7.38
N PRO A 113 19.58 6.47 -6.61
CA PRO A 113 20.55 7.26 -5.84
C PRO A 113 21.38 8.24 -6.68
N ALA A 114 21.58 7.97 -7.97
CA ALA A 114 22.34 8.84 -8.87
C ALA A 114 21.60 10.14 -9.22
N ASP A 115 20.27 10.17 -9.08
CA ASP A 115 19.45 11.34 -9.39
C ASP A 115 19.35 12.31 -8.21
N HIS A 116 19.79 11.93 -7.00
CA HIS A 116 19.79 12.77 -5.79
C HIS A 116 18.40 13.38 -5.47
N GLU A 117 17.34 12.60 -5.70
CA GLU A 117 15.96 12.95 -5.39
C GLU A 117 15.49 12.28 -4.09
N LEU A 118 14.65 11.26 -4.15
CA LEU A 118 14.11 10.56 -2.99
C LEU A 118 14.79 9.19 -2.82
N ALA A 119 14.68 8.58 -1.64
CA ALA A 119 15.24 7.25 -1.40
C ALA A 119 14.32 6.13 -1.93
N MET A 120 13.01 6.37 -2.00
CA MET A 120 12.03 5.41 -2.50
C MET A 120 10.69 6.07 -2.86
N THR A 121 9.80 5.33 -3.51
CA THR A 121 8.46 5.83 -3.87
C THR A 121 7.35 4.86 -3.48
N PHE A 122 6.22 5.40 -3.01
CA PHE A 122 4.95 4.69 -2.98
C PHE A 122 4.27 4.78 -4.35
N SER A 123 3.84 3.63 -4.84
CA SER A 123 2.99 3.47 -6.01
C SER A 123 1.65 2.89 -5.58
N PHE A 124 0.55 3.34 -6.20
CA PHE A 124 -0.80 2.93 -5.83
C PHE A 124 -1.47 2.03 -6.87
N HIS A 125 -0.75 1.60 -7.91
CA HIS A 125 -1.36 0.86 -9.02
C HIS A 125 -1.93 -0.49 -8.58
N HIS A 126 -1.25 -1.20 -7.69
CA HIS A 126 -1.73 -2.48 -7.13
C HIS A 126 -3.02 -2.32 -6.32
N LEU A 127 -3.26 -1.13 -5.75
CA LEU A 127 -4.48 -0.79 -5.02
C LEU A 127 -5.61 -0.26 -5.92
N LYS A 128 -5.51 -0.45 -7.24
CA LYS A 128 -6.56 -0.05 -8.21
C LYS A 128 -7.09 -1.23 -9.02
N VAL A 129 -6.64 -2.45 -8.73
CA VAL A 129 -7.01 -3.68 -9.48
C VAL A 129 -8.48 -4.07 -9.33
N ASP A 130 -9.16 -3.49 -8.35
CA ASP A 130 -10.57 -3.67 -8.02
C ASP A 130 -11.42 -2.42 -8.36
N TYR A 131 -10.89 -1.47 -9.14
CA TYR A 131 -11.66 -0.31 -9.64
C TYR A 131 -12.31 -0.66 -10.97
N LEU A 132 -13.64 -0.68 -11.03
CA LEU A 132 -14.35 -0.98 -12.26
C LEU A 132 -14.18 0.19 -13.24
N ASN A 133 -13.56 -0.07 -14.39
CA ASN A 133 -13.23 0.95 -15.40
C ASN A 133 -12.46 2.15 -14.84
N GLY A 134 -11.68 1.95 -13.79
CA GLY A 134 -10.91 3.01 -13.11
C GLY A 134 -11.71 3.86 -12.12
N ASP A 135 -13.01 3.60 -11.91
CA ASP A 135 -13.82 4.26 -10.89
C ASP A 135 -13.65 3.57 -9.53
N LYS A 136 -13.09 4.30 -8.55
CA LYS A 136 -12.91 3.85 -7.16
C LYS A 136 -14.22 3.41 -6.51
N TRP A 137 -15.33 4.05 -6.87
CA TRP A 137 -16.64 3.85 -6.25
C TRP A 137 -17.52 2.85 -6.98
N ALA A 138 -17.02 2.28 -8.09
CA ALA A 138 -17.66 1.17 -8.77
C ALA A 138 -16.96 -0.13 -8.35
N LEU A 139 -17.67 -0.94 -7.57
CA LEU A 139 -17.13 -2.18 -7.02
C LEU A 139 -16.95 -3.23 -8.10
N LYS A 140 -15.83 -3.97 -8.02
CA LYS A 140 -15.62 -5.26 -8.66
C LYS A 140 -14.69 -6.09 -7.79
N GLU A 141 -14.72 -7.40 -7.99
CA GLU A 141 -13.74 -8.29 -7.38
C GLU A 141 -12.30 -7.88 -7.77
N PRO A 142 -11.33 -7.99 -6.85
CA PRO A 142 -9.93 -7.76 -7.17
C PRO A 142 -9.43 -8.67 -8.28
N ASP A 143 -8.89 -8.05 -9.33
CA ASP A 143 -8.25 -8.77 -10.42
C ASP A 143 -6.83 -9.19 -9.99
N ILE A 144 -6.71 -10.41 -9.44
CA ILE A 144 -5.42 -10.96 -8.97
C ILE A 144 -4.43 -11.18 -10.11
N GLY A 145 -4.91 -11.50 -11.32
CA GLY A 145 -4.05 -11.60 -12.49
C GLY A 145 -3.40 -10.25 -12.80
N LYS A 146 -4.20 -9.17 -12.80
CA LYS A 146 -3.68 -7.80 -12.95
C LYS A 146 -2.77 -7.38 -11.81
N LEU A 147 -3.08 -7.77 -10.57
CA LEU A 147 -2.22 -7.54 -9.41
C LEU A 147 -0.85 -8.19 -9.61
N ARG A 148 -0.81 -9.44 -10.07
CA ARG A 148 0.44 -10.16 -10.39
C ARG A 148 1.26 -9.41 -11.44
N GLU A 149 0.64 -9.00 -12.55
CA GLU A 149 1.34 -8.26 -13.61
C GLU A 149 1.88 -6.91 -13.15
N LEU A 150 1.14 -6.20 -12.29
CA LEU A 150 1.58 -4.95 -11.70
C LEU A 150 2.75 -5.17 -10.74
N LEU A 151 2.64 -6.12 -9.80
CA LEU A 151 3.75 -6.42 -8.90
C LEU A 151 4.99 -6.86 -9.68
N LYS A 152 4.82 -7.71 -10.70
CA LYS A 152 5.90 -8.15 -11.60
C LYS A 152 6.61 -6.98 -12.28
N SER A 153 5.86 -6.21 -13.06
CA SER A 153 6.43 -5.09 -13.83
C SER A 153 7.12 -4.07 -12.94
N TRP A 154 6.50 -3.69 -11.81
CA TRP A 154 7.07 -2.74 -10.87
C TRP A 154 8.33 -3.28 -10.19
N GLN A 155 8.31 -4.53 -9.73
CA GLN A 155 9.46 -5.11 -9.04
C GLN A 155 10.66 -5.30 -9.97
N GLU A 156 10.45 -5.92 -11.13
CA GLU A 156 11.53 -6.23 -12.06
C GLU A 156 12.12 -4.95 -12.68
N GLN A 157 11.29 -4.02 -13.14
CA GLN A 157 11.77 -2.82 -13.83
C GLN A 157 12.38 -1.78 -12.88
N ILE A 158 11.79 -1.55 -11.70
CA ILE A 158 12.39 -0.63 -10.71
C ILE A 158 13.75 -1.16 -10.25
N THR A 159 13.86 -2.49 -10.07
CA THR A 159 15.13 -3.14 -9.70
C THR A 159 16.17 -2.98 -10.80
N ALA A 160 15.82 -3.30 -12.05
CA ALA A 160 16.72 -3.14 -13.20
C ALA A 160 17.14 -1.67 -13.42
N GLY A 161 16.26 -0.71 -13.10
CA GLY A 161 16.52 0.72 -13.19
C GLY A 161 17.31 1.31 -12.02
N GLY A 162 17.62 0.53 -10.99
CA GLY A 162 18.33 1.00 -9.79
C GLY A 162 17.48 1.83 -8.83
N GLY A 163 16.16 1.80 -8.97
CA GLY A 163 15.23 2.44 -8.03
C GLY A 163 14.87 1.55 -6.83
N TRP A 164 14.04 2.10 -5.94
CA TRP A 164 13.60 1.43 -4.72
C TRP A 164 12.10 1.57 -4.44
N ASN A 165 11.45 0.44 -4.18
CA ASN A 165 10.03 0.38 -3.89
C ASN A 165 9.74 0.56 -2.39
N ALA A 166 8.74 1.39 -2.06
CA ALA A 166 8.05 1.33 -0.77
C ALA A 166 6.89 0.33 -0.87
N LEU A 167 6.95 -0.76 -0.10
CA LEU A 167 6.03 -1.89 -0.18
C LEU A 167 4.94 -1.73 0.89
N PHE A 168 3.68 -1.75 0.51
CA PHE A 168 2.57 -1.58 1.45
C PHE A 168 1.27 -2.14 0.88
N TRP A 169 0.36 -2.53 1.77
CA TRP A 169 -1.02 -2.84 1.42
C TRP A 169 -2.01 -1.80 1.92
N ALA A 170 -1.72 -1.17 3.07
CA ALA A 170 -2.63 -0.25 3.73
C ALA A 170 -1.96 1.08 4.09
N ASN A 171 -2.81 2.09 4.20
CA ASN A 171 -2.53 3.36 4.85
C ASN A 171 -3.87 3.98 5.30
N HIS A 172 -3.84 5.20 5.80
CA HIS A 172 -5.02 5.92 6.30
C HIS A 172 -6.05 6.33 5.22
N ASP A 173 -5.74 6.15 3.94
CA ASP A 173 -6.62 6.45 2.81
C ASP A 173 -7.17 5.19 2.11
N GLN A 174 -6.76 4.00 2.57
CA GLN A 174 -7.13 2.73 1.96
C GLN A 174 -7.97 1.88 2.92
N PRO A 175 -8.91 1.06 2.40
CA PRO A 175 -9.54 0.01 3.19
C PRO A 175 -8.49 -0.97 3.76
N ARG A 176 -8.87 -1.70 4.80
CA ARG A 176 -8.01 -2.74 5.40
C ARG A 176 -7.80 -3.86 4.37
N PRO A 177 -6.56 -4.35 4.19
CA PRO A 177 -6.24 -5.16 3.03
C PRO A 177 -6.80 -6.58 3.11
N ASN A 178 -6.97 -7.15 4.31
CA ASN A 178 -7.59 -8.46 4.49
C ASN A 178 -9.09 -8.44 4.15
N SER A 179 -9.81 -7.36 4.45
CA SER A 179 -11.20 -7.15 4.00
C SER A 179 -11.31 -6.90 2.50
N ARG A 180 -10.23 -6.44 1.86
CA ARG A 180 -10.23 -6.03 0.45
C ARG A 180 -9.72 -7.10 -0.52
N PHE A 181 -8.69 -7.84 -0.12
CA PHE A 181 -7.97 -8.81 -0.95
C PHE A 181 -7.93 -10.21 -0.34
N GLY A 182 -8.44 -10.37 0.89
CA GLY A 182 -8.50 -11.63 1.62
C GLY A 182 -9.93 -12.08 1.88
N ASP A 183 -10.11 -12.85 2.96
CA ASP A 183 -11.41 -13.28 3.45
C ASP A 183 -11.41 -13.18 4.98
N THR A 184 -12.26 -12.31 5.52
CA THR A 184 -12.38 -12.09 6.96
C THR A 184 -13.46 -12.92 7.64
N GLU A 185 -14.22 -13.73 6.90
CA GLU A 185 -15.23 -14.63 7.45
C GLU A 185 -14.68 -16.04 7.69
N GLY A 186 -14.06 -16.64 6.67
CA GLY A 186 -13.58 -18.02 6.72
C GLY A 186 -12.07 -18.16 7.00
N TYR A 187 -11.28 -17.18 6.54
CA TYR A 187 -9.81 -17.27 6.52
C TYR A 187 -9.14 -16.00 7.06
N TRP A 188 -9.71 -15.37 8.09
CA TRP A 188 -9.24 -14.08 8.59
C TRP A 188 -7.73 -14.04 8.88
N GLU A 189 -7.25 -15.00 9.68
CA GLU A 189 -5.84 -15.11 10.05
C GLU A 189 -4.96 -15.51 8.86
N ILE A 190 -5.39 -16.54 8.12
CA ILE A 190 -4.64 -17.11 6.99
C ILE A 190 -4.46 -16.08 5.87
N SER A 191 -5.52 -15.36 5.49
CA SER A 191 -5.49 -14.34 4.44
C SER A 191 -4.72 -13.08 4.87
N SER A 192 -4.75 -12.72 6.15
CA SER A 192 -3.91 -11.63 6.69
C SER A 192 -2.42 -11.98 6.59
N LYS A 193 -2.05 -13.22 6.94
CA LYS A 193 -0.66 -13.71 6.81
C LYS A 193 -0.23 -13.88 5.34
N LEU A 194 -1.14 -14.25 4.44
CA LEU A 194 -0.88 -14.30 3.00
C LEU A 194 -0.43 -12.95 2.45
N LEU A 195 -1.16 -11.89 2.79
CA LEU A 195 -0.84 -10.53 2.40
C LEU A 195 0.52 -10.11 2.95
N ALA A 196 0.79 -10.43 4.22
CA ALA A 196 2.07 -10.17 4.88
C ALA A 196 3.23 -10.84 4.14
N VAL A 197 3.17 -12.16 3.88
CA VAL A 197 4.21 -12.90 3.11
C VAL A 197 4.40 -12.27 1.74
N THR A 198 3.30 -12.02 1.03
CA THR A 198 3.34 -11.53 -0.36
C THR A 198 4.08 -10.21 -0.47
N ALA A 199 3.88 -9.26 0.46
CA ALA A 199 4.58 -7.97 0.44
C ALA A 199 5.96 -8.02 1.09
N HIS A 200 6.11 -8.69 2.24
CA HIS A 200 7.34 -8.65 3.02
C HIS A 200 8.52 -9.41 2.40
N LEU A 201 8.29 -10.26 1.39
CA LEU A 201 9.37 -10.96 0.68
C LEU A 201 9.69 -10.37 -0.71
N LEU A 202 9.01 -9.29 -1.12
CA LEU A 202 9.38 -8.49 -2.30
C LEU A 202 10.64 -7.65 -2.05
N ARG A 203 11.26 -7.15 -3.13
CA ARG A 203 12.39 -6.22 -3.05
C ARG A 203 11.89 -4.80 -2.80
N GLY A 204 12.41 -4.18 -1.75
CA GLY A 204 11.98 -2.85 -1.29
C GLY A 204 11.89 -2.76 0.23
N THR A 205 11.32 -1.66 0.72
CA THR A 205 11.10 -1.39 2.15
C THR A 205 9.63 -1.60 2.52
N PRO A 206 9.29 -2.62 3.34
CA PRO A 206 7.93 -2.82 3.83
C PRO A 206 7.47 -1.72 4.80
N TYR A 207 6.21 -1.32 4.66
CA TYR A 207 5.48 -0.47 5.59
C TYR A 207 4.30 -1.26 6.14
N ILE A 208 4.16 -1.25 7.46
CA ILE A 208 3.03 -1.83 8.17
C ILE A 208 2.19 -0.66 8.68
N TYR A 209 0.90 -0.66 8.35
CA TYR A 209 0.00 0.36 8.85
C TYR A 209 -0.63 -0.08 10.17
N GLN A 210 -0.76 0.84 11.14
CA GLN A 210 -1.23 0.53 12.50
C GLN A 210 -2.48 -0.38 12.53
N GLY A 211 -2.35 -1.57 13.12
CA GLY A 211 -3.42 -2.57 13.23
C GLY A 211 -3.48 -3.59 12.09
N GLU A 212 -2.67 -3.44 11.04
CA GLU A 212 -2.47 -4.46 10.00
C GLU A 212 -1.84 -5.73 10.60
N GLU A 213 -0.90 -5.56 11.53
CA GLU A 213 -0.26 -6.62 12.30
C GLU A 213 -1.21 -7.34 13.26
N LEU A 214 -2.39 -6.78 13.53
CA LEU A 214 -3.44 -7.41 14.32
C LEU A 214 -4.53 -8.03 13.43
N GLY A 215 -4.42 -7.91 12.10
CA GLY A 215 -5.50 -8.30 11.19
C GLY A 215 -6.77 -7.46 11.33
N MET A 216 -6.69 -6.19 11.77
CA MET A 216 -7.87 -5.32 11.83
C MET A 216 -8.59 -5.26 10.47
N THR A 217 -9.92 -5.28 10.50
CA THR A 217 -10.79 -5.35 9.31
C THR A 217 -11.43 -4.00 9.01
N ASN A 218 -12.11 -3.87 7.86
CA ASN A 218 -12.99 -2.74 7.60
C ASN A 218 -14.00 -2.55 8.75
N ALA A 219 -14.51 -1.32 8.90
CA ALA A 219 -15.18 -0.88 10.13
C ALA A 219 -16.51 -1.59 10.43
N GLY A 220 -17.16 -2.16 9.41
CA GLY A 220 -18.46 -2.82 9.55
C GLY A 220 -19.61 -1.85 9.90
N PHE A 221 -19.46 -0.55 9.63
CA PHE A 221 -20.49 0.44 9.89
C PHE A 221 -21.72 0.23 9.00
N THR A 222 -22.89 0.28 9.63
CA THR A 222 -24.20 -0.05 9.04
C THR A 222 -25.08 1.18 8.84
N ASP A 223 -24.61 2.36 9.20
CA ASP A 223 -25.30 3.63 8.99
C ASP A 223 -24.32 4.74 8.57
N ILE A 224 -24.75 5.61 7.65
CA ILE A 224 -23.92 6.71 7.13
C ILE A 224 -23.47 7.69 8.23
N THR A 225 -24.23 7.83 9.32
CA THR A 225 -23.90 8.68 10.47
C THR A 225 -22.71 8.17 11.28
N GLN A 226 -22.26 6.93 11.06
CA GLN A 226 -21.05 6.39 11.69
C GLN A 226 -19.77 6.85 10.99
N TYR A 227 -19.86 7.30 9.73
CA TYR A 227 -18.74 7.82 8.95
C TYR A 227 -18.45 9.29 9.29
N ARG A 228 -17.21 9.71 9.03
CA ARG A 228 -16.68 11.05 9.32
C ARG A 228 -16.02 11.67 8.10
N ASP A 229 -15.45 10.85 7.23
CA ASP A 229 -14.73 11.28 6.04
C ASP A 229 -15.64 12.04 5.07
N VAL A 230 -15.21 13.26 4.71
CA VAL A 230 -15.99 14.17 3.87
C VAL A 230 -16.19 13.61 2.45
N GLU A 231 -15.20 12.90 1.91
CA GLU A 231 -15.30 12.26 0.59
C GLU A 231 -16.40 11.18 0.63
N SER A 232 -16.40 10.34 1.67
CA SER A 232 -17.42 9.31 1.89
C SER A 232 -18.83 9.88 2.03
N LEU A 233 -19.01 10.93 2.84
CA LEU A 233 -20.31 11.59 3.04
C LEU A 233 -20.83 12.27 1.77
N ASN A 234 -19.93 12.89 0.98
CA ASN A 234 -20.30 13.52 -0.29
C ASN A 234 -20.63 12.46 -1.35
N TYR A 235 -19.83 11.41 -1.46
CA TYR A 235 -20.05 10.38 -2.47
C TYR A 235 -21.30 9.55 -2.19
N PHE A 236 -21.66 9.35 -0.93
CA PHE A 236 -22.95 8.76 -0.56
C PHE A 236 -24.12 9.56 -1.17
N LYS A 237 -24.10 10.89 -1.06
CA LYS A 237 -25.12 11.76 -1.66
C LYS A 237 -25.11 11.68 -3.19
N ILE A 238 -23.92 11.72 -3.80
CA ILE A 238 -23.76 11.60 -5.26
C ILE A 238 -24.34 10.27 -5.77
N LEU A 239 -24.08 9.17 -5.08
CA LEU A 239 -24.64 7.85 -5.42
C LEU A 239 -26.17 7.85 -5.32
N GLN A 240 -26.73 8.46 -4.27
CA GLN A 240 -28.18 8.62 -4.13
C GLN A 240 -28.80 9.48 -5.24
N GLU A 241 -28.16 10.59 -5.61
CA GLU A 241 -28.58 11.45 -6.72
C GLU A 241 -28.52 10.74 -8.08
N ARG A 242 -27.56 9.82 -8.23
CA ARG A 242 -27.45 8.91 -9.40
C ARG A 242 -28.44 7.74 -9.38
N GLY A 243 -29.28 7.64 -8.34
CA GLY A 243 -30.36 6.66 -8.25
C GLY A 243 -30.03 5.38 -7.47
N CYS A 244 -28.86 5.27 -6.83
CA CYS A 244 -28.58 4.15 -5.92
C CYS A 244 -29.50 4.21 -4.70
N SER A 245 -30.02 3.06 -4.26
CA SER A 245 -30.73 2.99 -2.99
C SER A 245 -29.78 3.31 -1.83
N PRO A 246 -30.29 3.77 -0.67
CA PRO A 246 -29.45 4.00 0.51
C PRO A 246 -28.63 2.78 0.92
N LYS A 247 -29.17 1.57 0.75
CA LYS A 247 -28.48 0.31 1.07
C LYS A 247 -27.32 0.04 0.11
N GLU A 248 -27.53 0.21 -1.19
CA GLU A 248 -26.47 0.02 -2.19
C GLU A 248 -25.38 1.08 -2.05
N ALA A 249 -25.77 2.35 -1.86
CA ALA A 249 -24.82 3.43 -1.63
C ALA A 249 -23.98 3.17 -0.37
N LEU A 250 -24.62 2.76 0.73
CA LEU A 250 -23.91 2.44 1.97
C LEU A 250 -22.96 1.25 1.81
N HIS A 251 -23.35 0.21 1.08
CA HIS A 251 -22.46 -0.92 0.78
C HIS A 251 -21.22 -0.46 0.01
N ILE A 252 -21.39 0.39 -1.00
CA ILE A 252 -20.24 0.98 -1.72
C ILE A 252 -19.34 1.79 -0.77
N ILE A 253 -19.93 2.59 0.13
CA ILE A 253 -19.18 3.33 1.14
C ILE A 253 -18.42 2.37 2.08
N SER A 254 -19.05 1.28 2.54
CA SER A 254 -18.41 0.34 3.47
C SER A 254 -17.20 -0.36 2.87
N GLU A 255 -17.16 -0.57 1.56
CA GLU A 255 -16.01 -1.17 0.86
C GLU A 255 -14.88 -0.18 0.55
N ARG A 256 -15.18 1.12 0.47
CA ARG A 256 -14.26 2.13 -0.13
C ARG A 256 -13.90 3.30 0.77
N SER A 257 -14.62 3.50 1.86
CA SER A 257 -14.39 4.62 2.74
C SER A 257 -12.97 4.59 3.32
N ARG A 258 -12.34 5.76 3.35
CA ARG A 258 -11.04 5.96 4.02
C ARG A 258 -11.15 5.75 5.52
N ASP A 259 -12.36 5.92 6.09
CA ASP A 259 -12.61 5.70 7.51
C ASP A 259 -12.35 4.25 7.96
N ASN A 260 -12.39 3.29 7.03
CA ASN A 260 -12.00 1.90 7.30
C ASN A 260 -10.54 1.78 7.78
N GLY A 261 -9.65 2.63 7.27
CA GLY A 261 -8.26 2.73 7.72
C GLY A 261 -8.09 3.62 8.96
N ARG A 262 -9.14 4.26 9.48
CA ARG A 262 -9.02 5.32 10.51
C ARG A 262 -9.76 5.01 11.82
N THR A 263 -10.40 3.85 11.93
CA THR A 263 -10.98 3.40 13.19
C THR A 263 -9.92 3.30 14.30
N PRO A 264 -10.30 3.49 15.56
CA PRO A 264 -9.36 3.39 16.68
C PRO A 264 -8.64 2.06 16.71
N ILE A 265 -7.35 2.08 17.06
CA ILE A 265 -6.59 0.85 17.30
C ILE A 265 -7.23 0.07 18.45
N GLN A 266 -7.35 -1.24 18.24
CA GLN A 266 -8.00 -2.17 19.16
C GLN A 266 -6.94 -2.74 20.11
N TRP A 267 -6.71 -2.07 21.24
CA TRP A 267 -5.71 -2.48 22.23
C TRP A 267 -6.17 -3.67 23.07
N ASP A 268 -7.44 -3.68 23.49
CA ASP A 268 -8.02 -4.74 24.31
C ASP A 268 -9.52 -4.94 24.02
N ALA A 269 -10.16 -5.87 24.75
CA ALA A 269 -11.57 -6.20 24.62
C ALA A 269 -12.52 -5.32 25.48
N SER A 270 -12.03 -4.22 26.06
CA SER A 270 -12.89 -3.26 26.77
C SER A 270 -13.80 -2.51 25.80
N LYS A 271 -14.87 -1.87 26.33
CA LYS A 271 -15.86 -1.16 25.50
C LYS A 271 -15.28 -0.10 24.54
N THR A 272 -14.14 0.50 24.89
CA THR A 272 -13.45 1.48 24.05
C THR A 272 -12.21 0.91 23.38
N ALA A 273 -12.10 -0.42 23.34
CA ALA A 273 -10.94 -1.18 22.90
C ALA A 273 -9.61 -0.70 23.49
N GLY A 274 -9.63 -0.16 24.71
CA GLY A 274 -8.47 0.43 25.39
C GLY A 274 -7.95 1.73 24.76
N PHE A 275 -8.59 2.24 23.70
CA PHE A 275 -8.12 3.42 22.95
C PHE A 275 -8.28 4.73 23.72
N THR A 276 -9.35 4.84 24.51
CA THR A 276 -9.66 6.08 25.25
C THR A 276 -10.52 5.79 26.47
N SER A 277 -10.44 6.65 27.48
CA SER A 277 -11.40 6.68 28.60
C SER A 277 -12.66 7.49 28.27
N GLY A 278 -12.68 8.20 27.14
CA GLY A 278 -13.79 9.06 26.70
C GLY A 278 -14.59 8.46 25.55
N THR A 279 -15.11 9.33 24.68
CA THR A 279 -15.78 8.94 23.44
C THR A 279 -14.81 9.11 22.27
N PRO A 280 -14.52 8.05 21.49
CA PRO A 280 -13.66 8.19 20.32
C PRO A 280 -14.33 9.07 19.26
N TRP A 281 -13.52 9.76 18.46
CA TRP A 281 -14.00 10.69 17.42
C TRP A 281 -14.78 9.97 16.29
N ILE A 282 -14.49 8.67 16.08
CA ILE A 282 -15.19 7.75 15.19
C ILE A 282 -15.49 6.44 15.93
N GLY A 283 -16.50 5.69 15.47
CA GLY A 283 -16.93 4.45 16.12
C GLY A 283 -15.84 3.37 16.17
N ILE A 284 -15.97 2.45 17.13
CA ILE A 284 -15.08 1.29 17.28
C ILE A 284 -15.80 0.07 16.68
N PRO A 285 -15.12 -0.73 15.83
CA PRO A 285 -15.69 -1.96 15.29
C PRO A 285 -16.05 -2.97 16.40
N ASP A 286 -17.17 -3.67 16.26
CA ASP A 286 -17.65 -4.63 17.28
C ASP A 286 -16.69 -5.82 17.49
N ASN A 287 -15.92 -6.15 16.45
CA ASN A 287 -14.95 -7.25 16.50
C ASN A 287 -13.70 -6.97 17.36
N HIS A 288 -13.56 -5.78 17.96
CA HIS A 288 -12.47 -5.47 18.91
C HIS A 288 -12.40 -6.43 20.10
N THR A 289 -13.53 -7.05 20.46
CA THR A 289 -13.59 -8.05 21.54
C THR A 289 -12.82 -9.32 21.22
N VAL A 290 -12.55 -9.60 19.95
CA VAL A 290 -11.79 -10.76 19.45
C VAL A 290 -10.47 -10.33 18.85
N ILE A 291 -10.49 -9.31 17.99
CA ILE A 291 -9.31 -8.78 17.31
C ILE A 291 -8.75 -7.63 18.14
N ASN A 292 -7.68 -7.86 18.91
CA ASN A 292 -7.03 -6.80 19.67
C ASN A 292 -5.59 -7.17 20.05
N ALA A 293 -4.78 -6.16 20.39
CA ALA A 293 -3.38 -6.36 20.76
C ALA A 293 -3.20 -7.29 21.97
N ALA A 294 -4.07 -7.21 22.98
CA ALA A 294 -4.01 -8.10 24.14
C ALA A 294 -4.24 -9.58 23.80
N ALA A 295 -4.95 -9.89 22.71
CA ALA A 295 -5.11 -11.25 22.21
C ALA A 295 -3.94 -11.70 21.31
N GLU A 296 -3.34 -10.77 20.55
CA GLU A 296 -2.34 -11.12 19.51
C GLU A 296 -0.89 -11.10 20.00
N VAL A 297 -0.50 -10.18 20.89
CA VAL A 297 0.92 -9.90 21.17
C VAL A 297 1.66 -11.06 21.85
N ASP A 298 0.99 -11.80 22.73
CA ASP A 298 1.58 -12.91 23.48
C ASP A 298 1.28 -14.30 22.86
N ASP A 299 0.48 -14.35 21.78
CA ASP A 299 0.18 -15.59 21.07
C ASP A 299 1.25 -15.85 19.98
N PRO A 300 2.05 -16.94 20.07
CA PRO A 300 3.11 -17.25 19.12
C PRO A 300 2.62 -17.57 17.70
N ASP A 301 1.35 -17.92 17.57
CA ASP A 301 0.70 -18.26 16.30
C ASP A 301 -0.14 -17.10 15.76
N SER A 302 -0.16 -15.93 16.41
CA SER A 302 -0.92 -14.76 15.97
C SER A 302 -0.43 -14.12 14.67
N ILE A 303 -1.22 -13.19 14.13
CA ILE A 303 -0.81 -12.35 12.99
C ILE A 303 0.36 -11.47 13.43
N PHE A 304 0.32 -10.93 14.65
CA PHE A 304 1.38 -10.08 15.19
C PHE A 304 2.73 -10.80 15.25
N SER A 305 2.76 -11.99 15.86
CA SER A 305 3.95 -12.84 15.93
C SER A 305 4.44 -13.25 14.54
N PHE A 306 3.54 -13.41 13.58
CA PHE A 306 3.90 -13.70 12.19
C PHE A 306 4.59 -12.52 11.49
N TYR A 307 4.12 -11.28 11.70
CA TYR A 307 4.82 -10.07 11.23
C TYR A 307 6.21 -9.93 11.89
N GLN A 308 6.35 -10.22 13.18
CA GLN A 308 7.66 -10.21 13.84
C GLN A 308 8.63 -11.23 13.23
N LYS A 309 8.15 -12.43 12.88
CA LYS A 309 8.94 -13.43 12.16
C LYS A 309 9.39 -12.89 10.80
N LEU A 310 8.50 -12.31 10.00
CA LEU A 310 8.84 -11.69 8.70
C LEU A 310 9.88 -10.57 8.82
N ILE A 311 9.74 -9.69 9.81
CA ILE A 311 10.70 -8.61 10.07
C ILE A 311 12.06 -9.20 10.43
N THR A 312 12.08 -10.22 11.29
CA THR A 312 13.33 -10.90 11.69
C THR A 312 14.00 -11.53 10.48
N LEU A 313 13.26 -12.28 9.66
CA LEU A 313 13.78 -12.93 8.44
C LEU A 313 14.43 -11.92 7.50
N ARG A 314 13.80 -10.77 7.27
CA ARG A 314 14.36 -9.70 6.43
C ARG A 314 15.68 -9.13 6.98
N LYS A 315 15.92 -9.21 8.28
CA LYS A 315 17.19 -8.78 8.91
C LYS A 315 18.25 -9.87 8.93
N THR A 316 17.87 -11.14 8.85
CA THR A 316 18.79 -12.29 8.96
C THR A 316 19.12 -12.93 7.62
N HIS A 317 18.29 -12.77 6.59
CA HIS A 317 18.51 -13.30 5.24
C HIS A 317 18.64 -12.15 4.22
N PRO A 318 19.88 -11.73 3.87
CA PRO A 318 20.12 -10.63 2.95
C PRO A 318 19.45 -10.78 1.57
N VAL A 319 19.23 -12.01 1.10
CA VAL A 319 18.48 -12.30 -0.14
C VAL A 319 17.08 -11.65 -0.17
N ILE A 320 16.45 -11.44 1.00
CA ILE A 320 15.14 -10.78 1.09
C ILE A 320 15.25 -9.27 0.88
N SER A 321 16.28 -8.61 1.42
CA SER A 321 16.44 -7.15 1.29
C SER A 321 17.15 -6.76 0.00
N GLU A 322 18.24 -7.46 -0.33
CA GLU A 322 19.22 -7.05 -1.35
C GLU A 322 19.12 -7.86 -2.63
N GLY A 323 18.63 -9.10 -2.55
CA GLY A 323 18.58 -10.00 -3.70
C GLY A 323 17.76 -9.46 -4.87
N ASP A 324 18.12 -9.88 -6.07
CA ASP A 324 17.32 -9.62 -7.27
C ASP A 324 15.93 -10.26 -7.14
N ILE A 325 15.03 -9.92 -8.05
CA ILE A 325 13.67 -10.46 -8.08
C ILE A 325 13.25 -10.83 -9.49
N CYS A 326 12.62 -11.99 -9.63
CA CYS A 326 12.03 -12.48 -10.88
C CYS A 326 10.70 -13.16 -10.58
N PHE A 327 9.62 -12.76 -11.26
CA PHE A 327 8.34 -13.43 -11.14
C PHE A 327 8.34 -14.69 -12.00
N ILE A 328 7.93 -15.80 -11.39
CA ILE A 328 7.93 -17.12 -12.02
C ILE A 328 6.51 -17.54 -12.38
N ASP A 329 6.40 -18.33 -13.43
CA ASP A 329 5.11 -18.87 -13.84
C ASP A 329 4.61 -19.89 -12.79
N SER A 330 3.34 -19.78 -12.45
CA SER A 330 2.63 -20.73 -11.60
C SER A 330 1.32 -21.14 -12.26
N ALA A 331 0.93 -22.40 -12.06
CA ALA A 331 -0.42 -22.83 -12.38
C ALA A 331 -1.42 -22.16 -11.41
N GLY A 332 -2.55 -21.68 -11.94
CA GLY A 332 -3.59 -20.99 -11.18
C GLY A 332 -3.66 -19.48 -11.47
N GLU A 333 -4.86 -19.01 -11.81
CA GLU A 333 -5.10 -17.60 -12.18
C GLU A 333 -4.91 -16.64 -11.01
N LYS A 334 -5.14 -17.11 -9.78
CA LYS A 334 -5.03 -16.33 -8.54
C LYS A 334 -3.78 -16.69 -7.71
N VAL A 335 -2.76 -17.27 -8.34
CA VAL A 335 -1.47 -17.52 -7.68
C VAL A 335 -0.45 -16.48 -8.10
N ILE A 336 0.23 -15.91 -7.11
CA ILE A 336 1.39 -15.03 -7.29
C ILE A 336 2.62 -15.80 -6.83
N ALA A 337 3.61 -15.91 -7.72
CA ALA A 337 4.86 -16.60 -7.43
C ALA A 337 6.06 -15.79 -7.92
N TYR A 338 7.12 -15.75 -7.13
CA TYR A 338 8.36 -15.07 -7.47
C TYR A 338 9.56 -15.68 -6.77
N GLU A 339 10.73 -15.41 -7.31
CA GLU A 339 12.03 -15.83 -6.83
C GLU A 339 12.86 -14.60 -6.44
N ARG A 340 13.64 -14.73 -5.35
CA ARG A 340 14.66 -13.79 -4.92
C ARG A 340 16.01 -14.49 -4.94
N THR A 341 17.02 -13.86 -5.52
CA THR A 341 18.36 -14.46 -5.64
C THR A 341 19.44 -13.50 -5.17
N LEU A 342 20.39 -14.00 -4.39
CA LEU A 342 21.58 -13.26 -3.99
C LEU A 342 22.72 -14.25 -3.80
N ASP A 343 23.76 -14.11 -4.61
CA ASP A 343 24.87 -15.06 -4.70
C ASP A 343 24.33 -16.51 -4.93
N ASP A 344 24.68 -17.44 -4.05
CA ASP A 344 24.21 -18.83 -4.11
C ASP A 344 22.85 -19.05 -3.40
N CYS A 345 22.32 -18.03 -2.70
CA CYS A 345 21.07 -18.12 -1.97
C CYS A 345 19.86 -17.78 -2.85
N CYS A 346 18.81 -18.59 -2.74
CA CYS A 346 17.57 -18.42 -3.47
C CYS A 346 16.36 -18.55 -2.54
N VAL A 347 15.35 -17.69 -2.70
CA VAL A 347 14.05 -17.81 -2.03
C VAL A 347 12.94 -17.83 -3.06
N ARG A 348 12.09 -18.86 -3.04
CA ARG A 348 10.86 -18.91 -3.86
C ARG A 348 9.64 -18.72 -2.99
N VAL A 349 8.75 -17.84 -3.40
CA VAL A 349 7.49 -17.53 -2.72
C VAL A 349 6.34 -17.96 -3.62
N PHE A 350 5.35 -18.63 -3.04
CA PHE A 350 4.09 -18.98 -3.67
C PHE A 350 2.92 -18.54 -2.79
N ALA A 351 1.99 -17.79 -3.36
CA ALA A 351 0.88 -17.17 -2.65
C ALA A 351 -0.44 -17.38 -3.41
N ASN A 352 -1.36 -18.16 -2.82
CA ASN A 352 -2.68 -18.43 -3.37
C ASN A 352 -3.69 -17.39 -2.86
N PHE A 353 -4.24 -16.54 -3.72
CA PHE A 353 -5.28 -15.55 -3.39
C PHE A 353 -6.70 -16.06 -3.67
N SER A 354 -6.91 -17.39 -3.61
CA SER A 354 -8.23 -17.99 -3.79
C SER A 354 -8.63 -18.83 -2.57
N ASP A 355 -9.93 -19.08 -2.48
CA ASP A 355 -10.55 -19.97 -1.50
C ASP A 355 -10.51 -21.45 -1.94
N GLN A 356 -9.80 -21.77 -3.03
CA GLN A 356 -9.69 -23.11 -3.60
C GLN A 356 -8.27 -23.67 -3.42
N LYS A 357 -8.16 -25.00 -3.43
CA LYS A 357 -6.86 -25.67 -3.56
C LYS A 357 -6.31 -25.49 -4.97
N VAL A 358 -5.02 -25.23 -5.10
CA VAL A 358 -4.35 -25.03 -6.39
C VAL A 358 -3.06 -25.84 -6.46
N CYS A 359 -2.94 -26.70 -7.47
CA CYS A 359 -1.65 -27.28 -7.86
C CYS A 359 -0.84 -26.20 -8.57
N CYS A 360 0.08 -25.53 -7.89
CA CYS A 360 0.69 -24.29 -8.38
C CYS A 360 2.03 -24.49 -9.11
N ALA A 361 2.78 -25.53 -8.77
CA ALA A 361 4.07 -25.84 -9.39
C ALA A 361 4.37 -27.34 -9.29
N PRO A 362 5.25 -27.90 -10.12
CA PRO A 362 5.80 -29.23 -9.89
C PRO A 362 6.52 -29.30 -8.53
N LYS A 363 6.48 -30.45 -7.87
CA LYS A 363 7.22 -30.69 -6.61
C LYS A 363 8.72 -30.41 -6.77
N SER A 364 9.28 -30.69 -7.95
CA SER A 364 10.68 -30.38 -8.27
C SER A 364 11.03 -28.89 -8.18
N ALA A 365 10.05 -27.99 -8.20
CA ALA A 365 10.27 -26.57 -7.97
C ALA A 365 10.68 -26.24 -6.52
N ILE A 366 10.53 -27.18 -5.58
CA ILE A 366 10.90 -27.03 -4.17
C ILE A 366 11.88 -28.11 -3.67
N ASP A 367 12.39 -28.98 -4.56
CA ASP A 367 13.31 -30.03 -4.16
C ASP A 367 14.63 -29.44 -3.60
N GLY A 368 15.09 -29.99 -2.48
CA GLY A 368 16.32 -29.55 -1.80
C GLY A 368 16.22 -28.22 -1.05
N SER A 369 15.01 -27.64 -0.93
CA SER A 369 14.78 -26.43 -0.13
C SER A 369 14.43 -26.74 1.32
N ASP A 370 14.67 -25.75 2.18
CA ASP A 370 14.05 -25.63 3.48
C ASP A 370 12.82 -24.71 3.43
N VAL A 371 11.86 -24.92 4.33
CA VAL A 371 10.71 -24.00 4.47
C VAL A 371 11.18 -22.77 5.26
N LEU A 372 11.16 -21.62 4.61
CA LEU A 372 11.53 -20.34 5.22
C LEU A 372 10.40 -19.81 6.11
N ILE A 373 9.18 -19.76 5.56
CA ILE A 373 7.97 -19.34 6.28
C ILE A 373 6.71 -19.84 5.56
N GLY A 374 5.64 -20.12 6.30
CA GLY A 374 4.33 -20.42 5.73
C GLY A 374 3.21 -20.12 6.72
N ASN A 375 2.02 -19.79 6.22
CA ASN A 375 0.84 -19.51 7.04
C ASN A 375 0.00 -20.77 7.36
N TYR A 376 0.50 -21.95 7.01
CA TYR A 376 0.00 -23.25 7.43
C TYR A 376 1.16 -24.09 8.00
N PRO A 377 0.89 -25.10 8.86
CA PRO A 377 1.94 -25.82 9.58
C PRO A 377 2.83 -26.72 8.70
N ASP A 378 2.33 -27.17 7.54
CA ASP A 378 2.97 -28.22 6.74
C ASP A 378 2.91 -27.92 5.24
N THR A 379 3.85 -28.47 4.45
CA THR A 379 3.81 -28.36 2.98
C THR A 379 3.05 -29.55 2.40
N VAL A 380 2.08 -29.28 1.52
CA VAL A 380 1.27 -30.33 0.86
C VAL A 380 1.75 -30.55 -0.57
N THR A 381 1.99 -31.81 -0.94
CA THR A 381 2.25 -32.22 -2.33
C THR A 381 1.28 -33.32 -2.73
N ASP A 382 0.77 -33.27 -3.95
CA ASP A 382 -0.12 -34.29 -4.51
C ASP A 382 0.29 -34.61 -5.95
N GLU A 383 0.32 -35.90 -6.30
CA GLU A 383 0.72 -36.40 -7.63
C GLU A 383 1.98 -35.76 -8.24
N GLY A 384 2.96 -35.39 -7.41
CA GLY A 384 4.21 -34.76 -7.85
C GLY A 384 4.11 -33.25 -8.10
N ALA A 385 3.05 -32.59 -7.63
CA ALA A 385 2.88 -31.14 -7.63
C ALA A 385 2.87 -30.57 -6.20
N LEU A 386 3.34 -29.34 -6.03
CA LEU A 386 3.08 -28.50 -4.86
C LEU A 386 1.63 -28.03 -4.90
N VAL A 387 0.89 -28.26 -3.82
CA VAL A 387 -0.51 -27.86 -3.68
C VAL A 387 -0.63 -26.80 -2.60
N LEU A 388 -1.16 -25.63 -2.96
CA LEU A 388 -1.52 -24.59 -2.02
C LEU A 388 -2.98 -24.75 -1.61
N ARG A 389 -3.24 -24.69 -0.30
CA ARG A 389 -4.59 -24.60 0.27
C ARG A 389 -5.20 -23.20 0.05
N PRO A 390 -6.50 -23.04 0.34
CA PRO A 390 -7.15 -21.74 0.35
C PRO A 390 -6.32 -20.70 1.12
N PHE A 391 -6.03 -19.58 0.48
CA PHE A 391 -5.21 -18.49 1.04
C PHE A 391 -3.80 -18.88 1.53
N GLU A 392 -3.26 -20.05 1.14
CA GLU A 392 -1.93 -20.47 1.57
C GLU A 392 -0.83 -19.64 0.91
N ALA A 393 0.10 -19.16 1.73
CA ALA A 393 1.35 -18.54 1.33
C ALA A 393 2.51 -19.33 1.93
N ARG A 394 3.51 -19.64 1.10
CA ARG A 394 4.69 -20.38 1.53
C ARG A 394 5.93 -19.91 0.79
N ALA A 395 7.01 -19.74 1.54
CA ALA A 395 8.33 -19.42 1.02
C ALA A 395 9.31 -20.54 1.35
N PHE A 396 10.15 -20.85 0.38
CA PHE A 396 11.19 -21.87 0.43
C PHE A 396 12.55 -21.22 0.19
N ILE A 397 13.58 -21.70 0.86
CA ILE A 397 14.95 -21.18 0.76
C ILE A 397 15.93 -22.29 0.36
N TRP A 398 16.91 -21.93 -0.46
CA TRP A 398 18.10 -22.71 -0.78
C TRP A 398 19.31 -21.88 -0.35
N GLU A 399 20.23 -22.50 0.38
CA GLU A 399 21.48 -21.91 0.87
C GLU A 399 22.70 -22.68 0.39
#